data_AF-A0A3N4PEP6-F1
#
_entry.id   AF-A0A3N4PEP6-F1
#
_cell.length_a   1.000
_cell.length_b   1.000
_cell.length_c   1.000
_cell.angle_alpha   90.00
_cell.angle_beta   90.00
_cell.angle_gamma   90.00
#
_symmetry.space_group_name_H-M   'P 1'
#
loop_
_entity.id
_entity.type
_entity.pdbx_description
1 polymer ?
#
loop_
_entity_poly.entity_id
_entity_poly.type
_entity_poly.pdbx_seq_one_letter_code
_entity_poly.pdbx_strand_id
1 'polypeptide(L)'
;MPICRCSAQTSKSLKEFYTEVSSEDNSGVGGQQMLILIDMIDQLFVETALWGLTSHYDLVILPKDDWKSDWYVKVLASSFGEYRFEYLLPENKRPWKNAVVIGVATNLAEAKKYLLIAMLESEGWQGNTELKKLAEQYI
;
A
#
# COMPACT_ATOMS: atom_id res chain seq x y z
N MET A 1 -2.82 -13.93 -3.41
CA MET A 1 -1.37 -14.14 -3.27
C MET A 1 -0.88 -13.18 -2.23
N PRO A 2 0.00 -13.59 -1.31
CA PRO A 2 0.55 -12.65 -0.35
C PRO A 2 1.32 -11.53 -1.04
N ILE A 3 1.23 -10.29 -0.54
CA ILE A 3 2.13 -9.21 -0.96
C ILE A 3 3.57 -9.59 -0.58
N CYS A 4 4.46 -9.57 -1.57
CA CYS A 4 5.85 -9.97 -1.41
C CYS A 4 6.70 -8.78 -0.97
N ARG A 5 7.73 -9.02 -0.16
CA ARG A 5 8.75 -7.99 0.08
C ARG A 5 9.54 -7.74 -1.21
N CYS A 6 9.84 -6.47 -1.51
CA CYS A 6 10.73 -6.13 -2.62
C CYS A 6 12.14 -6.74 -2.40
N SER A 7 12.71 -7.36 -3.44
CA SER A 7 14.01 -8.04 -3.38
C SER A 7 15.19 -7.13 -3.07
N ALA A 8 15.02 -5.81 -3.17
CA ALA A 8 15.98 -4.83 -2.68
C ALA A 8 16.12 -4.82 -1.14
N GLN A 9 15.17 -5.43 -0.42
CA GLN A 9 15.14 -5.53 1.05
C GLN A 9 15.00 -7.00 1.46
N THR A 10 16.14 -7.69 1.64
CA THR A 10 16.19 -9.15 1.80
C THR A 10 16.15 -9.64 3.25
N SER A 11 16.24 -8.74 4.24
CA SER A 11 16.45 -9.15 5.63
C SER A 11 15.24 -9.80 6.29
N LYS A 12 14.01 -9.36 5.93
CA LYS A 12 12.74 -9.76 6.57
C LYS A 12 11.60 -9.68 5.57
N SER A 13 10.61 -10.54 5.70
CA SER A 13 9.30 -10.37 5.06
C SER A 13 8.61 -9.09 5.58
N LEU A 14 7.53 -8.67 4.90
CA LEU A 14 6.72 -7.54 5.36
C LEU A 14 6.09 -7.82 6.73
N LYS A 15 5.54 -9.03 6.94
CA LYS A 15 4.92 -9.41 8.21
C LYS A 15 5.93 -9.48 9.34
N GLU A 16 7.12 -10.02 9.13
CA GLU A 16 8.19 -10.02 10.15
C GLU A 16 8.60 -8.59 10.52
N PHE A 17 8.81 -7.72 9.53
CA PHE A 17 9.14 -6.32 9.78
C PHE A 17 8.08 -5.62 10.65
N TYR A 18 6.80 -5.72 10.28
CA TYR A 18 5.74 -5.04 11.04
C TYR A 18 5.39 -5.73 12.36
N THR A 19 5.71 -7.02 12.53
CA THR A 19 5.64 -7.70 13.83
C THR A 19 6.63 -7.07 14.81
N GLU A 20 7.84 -6.75 14.37
CA GLU A 20 8.81 -6.05 15.22
C GLU A 20 8.37 -4.63 15.54
N VAL A 21 7.93 -3.86 14.53
CA VAL A 21 7.38 -2.51 14.74
C VAL A 21 6.21 -2.55 15.72
N SER A 22 5.38 -3.60 15.67
CA SER A 22 4.23 -3.76 16.57
C SER A 22 4.60 -3.94 18.04
N SER A 23 5.87 -4.23 18.32
CA SER A 23 6.43 -4.43 19.66
C SER A 23 7.18 -3.19 20.19
N GLU A 24 7.25 -2.10 19.41
CA GLU A 24 7.91 -0.85 19.81
C GLU A 24 6.96 0.06 20.61
N ASP A 25 7.47 0.79 21.61
CA ASP A 25 6.63 1.58 22.54
C ASP A 25 5.78 2.67 21.85
N ASN A 26 6.35 3.40 20.89
CA ASN A 26 5.67 4.56 20.26
C ASN A 26 4.97 4.22 18.94
N SER A 27 5.35 3.12 18.31
CA SER A 27 4.96 2.69 16.95
C SER A 27 4.17 1.38 16.97
N GLY A 28 4.01 0.75 18.14
CA GLY A 28 3.39 -0.57 18.30
C GLY A 28 2.01 -0.68 17.68
N VAL A 29 1.13 0.29 17.98
CA VAL A 29 -0.23 0.29 17.42
C VAL A 29 -0.21 0.46 15.90
N GLY A 30 0.63 1.36 15.37
CA GLY A 30 0.81 1.51 13.92
C GLY A 30 1.27 0.22 13.24
N GLY A 31 2.22 -0.50 13.86
CA GLY A 31 2.67 -1.82 13.39
C GLY A 31 1.53 -2.85 13.35
N GLN A 32 0.70 -2.92 14.40
CA GLN A 32 -0.48 -3.80 14.43
C GLN A 32 -1.49 -3.44 13.34
N GLN A 33 -1.78 -2.17 13.15
CA GLN A 33 -2.69 -1.70 12.10
C GLN A 33 -2.16 -2.03 10.70
N MET A 34 -0.84 -1.96 10.50
CA MET A 34 -0.22 -2.33 9.23
C MET A 34 -0.30 -3.84 8.96
N LEU A 35 -0.15 -4.68 9.98
CA LEU A 35 -0.35 -6.13 9.83
C LEU A 35 -1.78 -6.45 9.38
N ILE A 36 -2.78 -5.79 9.98
CA ILE A 36 -4.18 -5.91 9.57
C ILE A 36 -4.38 -5.47 8.11
N LEU A 37 -3.74 -4.37 7.70
CA LEU A 37 -3.79 -3.91 6.31
C LEU A 37 -3.16 -4.93 5.35
N ILE A 38 -2.01 -5.50 5.70
CA ILE A 38 -1.32 -6.52 4.89
C ILE A 38 -2.20 -7.77 4.74
N ASP A 39 -2.82 -8.24 5.82
CA ASP A 39 -3.75 -9.38 5.75
C ASP A 39 -4.96 -9.07 4.86
N MET A 40 -5.47 -7.84 4.90
CA MET A 40 -6.54 -7.39 4.00
C MET A 40 -6.08 -7.40 2.54
N ILE A 41 -4.86 -6.93 2.24
CA ILE A 41 -4.27 -6.95 0.89
C ILE A 41 -4.12 -8.39 0.38
N ASP A 42 -3.57 -9.29 1.21
CA ASP A 42 -3.36 -10.70 0.87
C ASP A 42 -4.67 -11.42 0.51
N GLN A 43 -5.76 -11.05 1.19
CA GLN A 43 -7.11 -11.58 0.95
C GLN A 43 -7.76 -10.93 -0.27
N LEU A 44 -7.47 -9.66 -0.54
CA LEU A 44 -8.11 -8.89 -1.60
C LEU A 44 -7.54 -9.22 -2.98
N PHE A 45 -6.21 -9.37 -3.08
CA PHE A 45 -5.51 -9.65 -4.33
C PHE A 45 -5.04 -11.10 -4.36
N VAL A 46 -5.86 -11.97 -4.95
CA VAL A 46 -5.58 -13.40 -5.04
C VAL A 46 -4.75 -13.75 -6.27
N GLU A 47 -4.91 -13.01 -7.37
CA GLU A 47 -4.28 -13.24 -8.69
C GLU A 47 -3.14 -12.27 -9.02
N THR A 48 -3.16 -11.06 -8.47
CA THR A 48 -2.17 -10.02 -8.76
C THR A 48 -0.99 -10.14 -7.81
N ALA A 49 0.22 -10.26 -8.37
CA ALA A 49 1.43 -10.10 -7.59
C ALA A 49 1.61 -8.63 -7.19
N LEU A 50 1.84 -8.40 -5.91
CA LEU A 50 2.15 -7.08 -5.35
C LEU A 50 3.49 -7.15 -4.64
N TRP A 51 4.23 -6.05 -4.69
CA TRP A 51 5.52 -5.93 -4.01
C TRP A 51 5.47 -4.78 -3.01
N GLY A 52 6.04 -4.98 -1.83
CA GLY A 52 6.11 -3.99 -0.77
C GLY A 52 7.54 -3.67 -0.40
N LEU A 53 7.87 -2.38 -0.37
CA LEU A 53 9.08 -1.81 0.21
C LEU A 53 8.68 -1.13 1.53
N THR A 54 9.51 -1.19 2.57
CA THR A 54 9.31 -0.35 3.76
C THR A 54 10.32 0.76 3.83
N SER A 55 9.86 1.94 4.25
CA SER A 55 10.67 3.13 4.46
C SER A 55 10.22 3.79 5.75
N HIS A 56 11.08 3.77 6.77
CA HIS A 56 10.70 4.06 8.16
C HIS A 56 9.53 3.16 8.60
N TYR A 57 8.31 3.68 8.64
CA TYR A 57 7.09 2.97 9.03
C TYR A 57 6.07 2.85 7.89
N ASP A 58 6.39 3.40 6.72
CA ASP A 58 5.54 3.35 5.54
C ASP A 58 5.63 1.99 4.84
N LEU A 59 4.49 1.50 4.36
CA LEU A 59 4.43 0.47 3.33
C LEU A 59 4.31 1.16 1.97
N VAL A 60 5.27 0.93 1.08
CA VAL A 60 5.25 1.38 -0.30
C VAL A 60 4.93 0.18 -1.19
N ILE A 61 3.76 0.19 -1.80
CA ILE A 61 3.23 -0.86 -2.67
C ILE A 61 3.63 -0.54 -4.11
N LEU A 62 4.17 -1.53 -4.81
CA LEU A 62 4.80 -1.43 -6.11
C LEU A 62 4.16 -2.41 -7.11
N PRO A 63 4.07 -2.06 -8.40
CA PRO A 63 3.54 -2.93 -9.45
C PRO A 63 4.55 -3.92 -10.00
N LYS A 64 5.82 -3.84 -9.59
CA LYS A 64 6.90 -4.74 -9.96
C LYS A 64 7.92 -4.85 -8.82
N ASP A 65 8.73 -5.89 -8.84
CA ASP A 65 9.83 -6.08 -7.89
C ASP A 65 11.03 -5.16 -8.20
N ASP A 66 10.83 -3.85 -8.07
CA ASP A 66 11.85 -2.85 -8.40
C ASP A 66 11.63 -1.58 -7.58
N TRP A 67 12.54 -1.30 -6.65
CA TRP A 67 12.50 -0.11 -5.81
C TRP A 67 12.65 1.20 -6.59
N LYS A 68 13.13 1.14 -7.84
CA LYS A 68 13.21 2.29 -8.75
C LYS A 68 11.95 2.50 -9.57
N SER A 69 10.89 1.73 -9.32
CA SER A 69 9.59 1.96 -9.95
C SER A 69 9.13 3.39 -9.68
N ASP A 70 8.84 4.15 -10.74
CA ASP A 70 8.29 5.51 -10.63
C ASP A 70 6.90 5.53 -9.98
N TRP A 71 6.24 4.37 -9.93
CA TRP A 71 4.85 4.21 -9.50
C TRP A 71 4.78 3.47 -8.18
N TYR A 72 4.13 4.12 -7.22
CA TYR A 72 3.89 3.55 -5.92
C TYR A 72 2.62 4.10 -5.27
N VAL A 73 2.02 3.26 -4.42
CA VAL A 73 1.06 3.67 -3.41
C VAL A 73 1.74 3.54 -2.06
N LYS A 74 1.84 4.63 -1.31
CA LYS A 74 2.39 4.66 0.04
C LYS A 74 1.26 4.64 1.06
N VAL A 75 1.43 3.85 2.11
CA VAL A 75 0.49 3.77 3.22
C VAL A 75 1.24 3.89 4.54
N LEU A 76 0.75 4.78 5.40
CA LEU A 76 1.15 4.89 6.80
C LEU A 76 -0.05 4.53 7.67
N ALA A 77 0.14 3.59 8.60
CA ALA A 77 -0.87 3.28 9.60
C ALA A 77 -0.55 4.03 10.91
N SER A 78 -1.52 4.76 11.43
CA SER A 78 -1.38 5.54 12.65
C SER A 78 -1.75 4.73 13.89
N SER A 79 -1.31 5.22 15.05
CA SER A 79 -1.70 4.66 16.35
C SER A 79 -3.18 4.92 16.72
N PHE A 80 -3.92 5.68 15.91
CA PHE A 80 -5.35 5.97 16.12
C PHE A 80 -6.27 5.10 15.24
N GLY A 81 -5.73 4.12 14.52
CA GLY A 81 -6.50 3.26 13.61
C GLY A 81 -6.79 3.88 12.24
N GLU A 82 -6.17 5.03 11.94
CA GLU A 82 -6.25 5.68 10.64
C GLU A 82 -5.15 5.19 9.70
N TYR A 83 -5.46 5.17 8.40
CA TYR A 83 -4.53 4.83 7.33
C TYR A 83 -4.39 6.01 6.38
N ARG A 84 -3.21 6.61 6.34
CA ARG A 84 -2.89 7.66 5.38
C ARG A 84 -2.35 7.04 4.10
N PHE A 85 -3.08 7.21 3.01
CA PHE A 85 -2.68 6.82 1.67
C PHE A 85 -2.10 8.01 0.91
N GLU A 86 -1.08 7.75 0.12
CA GLU A 86 -0.47 8.69 -0.80
C GLU A 86 -0.15 7.98 -2.11
N TYR A 87 -0.51 8.58 -3.24
CA TYR A 87 -0.12 8.06 -4.55
C TYR A 87 0.30 9.18 -5.49
N LEU A 88 1.23 8.85 -6.38
CA LEU A 88 1.73 9.77 -7.39
C LEU A 88 0.70 9.96 -8.51
N LEU A 89 0.40 11.22 -8.86
CA LEU A 89 -0.43 11.51 -10.02
C LEU A 89 0.28 11.14 -11.34
N PRO A 90 -0.45 10.55 -12.30
CA PRO A 90 0.05 10.30 -13.64
C PRO A 90 0.62 11.54 -14.32
N GLU A 91 1.58 11.34 -15.22
CA GLU A 91 2.35 12.43 -15.82
C GLU A 91 1.49 13.46 -16.56
N ASN A 92 0.44 13.00 -17.22
CA ASN A 92 -0.54 13.81 -17.92
C ASN A 92 -1.55 14.51 -17.00
N LYS A 93 -1.62 14.13 -15.71
CA LYS A 93 -2.57 14.68 -14.72
C LYS A 93 -1.88 15.59 -13.68
N ARG A 94 -0.57 15.50 -13.52
CA ARG A 94 0.16 16.21 -12.45
C ARG A 94 0.41 17.69 -12.78
N PRO A 95 0.07 18.63 -11.88
CA PRO A 95 0.35 20.06 -12.08
C PRO A 95 1.83 20.44 -11.96
N TRP A 96 2.62 19.64 -11.25
CA TRP A 96 4.08 19.75 -11.16
C TRP A 96 4.71 18.37 -10.95
N LYS A 97 6.04 18.29 -11.11
CA LYS A 97 6.79 17.04 -10.91
C LYS A 97 6.55 16.50 -9.49
N ASN A 98 6.26 15.21 -9.39
CA ASN A 98 6.00 14.51 -8.12
C ASN A 98 4.73 14.96 -7.36
N ALA A 99 3.73 15.56 -8.03
CA ALA A 99 2.46 15.86 -7.37
C ALA A 99 1.76 14.56 -6.92
N VAL A 100 1.32 14.52 -5.67
CA VAL A 100 0.65 13.37 -5.05
C VAL A 100 -0.77 13.73 -4.62
N VAL A 101 -1.63 12.72 -4.54
CA VAL A 101 -2.92 12.81 -3.85
C VAL A 101 -2.79 12.10 -2.50
N ILE A 102 -3.37 12.71 -1.47
CA ILE A 102 -3.34 12.19 -0.10
C ILE A 102 -4.78 12.01 0.37
N GLY A 103 -5.06 10.85 0.97
CA GLY A 103 -6.33 10.55 1.63
C GLY A 103 -6.09 9.86 2.97
N VAL A 104 -6.97 10.12 3.94
CA VAL A 104 -6.93 9.45 5.25
C VAL A 104 -8.19 8.62 5.42
N ALA A 105 -8.01 7.30 5.53
CA ALA A 105 -9.07 6.37 5.84
C ALA A 105 -9.15 6.17 7.35
N THR A 106 -10.34 6.23 7.92
CA THR A 106 -10.59 6.14 9.37
C THR A 106 -10.83 4.72 9.87
N ASN A 107 -10.92 3.76 8.96
CA ASN A 107 -11.15 2.35 9.26
C ASN A 107 -10.70 1.46 8.09
N LEU A 108 -10.63 0.14 8.33
CA LEU A 108 -10.15 -0.83 7.34
C LEU A 108 -11.03 -0.91 6.07
N ALA A 109 -12.34 -0.70 6.18
CA ALA A 109 -13.24 -0.74 5.03
C ALA A 109 -13.00 0.46 4.10
N GLU A 110 -12.79 1.65 4.67
CA GLU A 110 -12.39 2.84 3.92
C GLU A 110 -10.96 2.69 3.36
N ALA A 111 -10.03 2.11 4.13
CA ALA A 111 -8.66 1.86 3.68
C ALA A 111 -8.62 0.94 2.46
N LYS A 112 -9.49 -0.08 2.41
CA LYS A 112 -9.66 -0.93 1.23
C LYS A 112 -10.06 -0.10 0.00
N LYS A 113 -11.05 0.79 0.12
CA LYS A 113 -11.48 1.65 -0.98
C LYS A 113 -10.35 2.57 -1.43
N TYR A 114 -9.64 3.18 -0.49
CA TYR A 114 -8.57 4.13 -0.79
C TYR A 114 -7.38 3.45 -1.45
N LEU A 115 -7.05 2.22 -1.04
CA LEU A 115 -6.06 1.40 -1.74
C LEU A 115 -6.45 1.17 -3.20
N LEU A 116 -7.69 0.74 -3.47
CA LEU A 116 -8.18 0.48 -4.82
C LEU A 116 -8.17 1.76 -5.69
N ILE A 117 -8.64 2.88 -5.14
CA ILE A 117 -8.59 4.20 -5.81
C ILE A 117 -7.14 4.58 -6.11
N ALA A 118 -6.24 4.49 -5.14
CA ALA A 118 -4.84 4.84 -5.30
C ALA A 118 -4.14 3.98 -6.36
N MET A 119 -4.41 2.68 -6.39
CA MET A 119 -3.85 1.77 -7.40
C MET A 119 -4.40 2.05 -8.80
N LEU A 120 -5.68 2.41 -8.93
CA LEU A 120 -6.29 2.79 -10.20
C LEU A 120 -5.78 4.13 -10.71
N GLU A 121 -5.86 5.17 -9.88
CA GLU A 121 -5.59 6.55 -10.26
C GLU A 121 -4.10 6.85 -10.41
N SER A 122 -3.22 6.07 -9.77
CA SER A 122 -1.78 6.12 -10.04
C SER A 122 -1.41 5.50 -11.39
N GLU A 123 -2.30 4.74 -12.03
CA GLU A 123 -2.06 4.04 -13.30
C GLU A 123 -0.88 3.03 -13.28
N GLY A 124 -0.30 2.74 -12.10
CA GLY A 124 0.80 1.78 -11.94
C GLY A 124 0.43 0.33 -12.27
N TRP A 125 -0.86 0.00 -12.19
CA TRP A 125 -1.42 -1.32 -12.50
C TRP A 125 -2.35 -1.28 -13.72
N GLN A 126 -2.05 -0.42 -14.70
CA GLN A 126 -2.88 -0.27 -15.88
C GLN A 126 -3.13 -1.62 -16.58
N GLY A 127 -4.40 -1.88 -16.89
CA GLY A 127 -4.81 -3.13 -17.55
C GLY A 127 -4.98 -4.33 -16.62
N ASN A 128 -4.69 -4.21 -15.32
CA ASN A 128 -4.92 -5.29 -14.37
C ASN A 128 -6.43 -5.60 -14.22
N THR A 129 -6.82 -6.81 -14.61
CA THR A 129 -8.23 -7.24 -14.63
C THR A 129 -8.81 -7.47 -13.25
N GLU A 130 -8.00 -8.00 -12.30
CA GLU A 130 -8.45 -8.23 -10.93
C GLU A 130 -8.74 -6.90 -10.22
N LEU A 131 -7.84 -5.91 -10.33
CA LEU A 131 -8.02 -4.57 -9.79
C LEU A 131 -9.30 -3.90 -10.30
N LYS A 132 -9.60 -4.03 -11.60
CA LYS A 132 -10.83 -3.48 -12.20
C LYS A 132 -12.09 -4.11 -11.60
N LYS A 133 -12.12 -5.44 -11.49
CA LYS A 133 -13.26 -6.16 -10.88
C LYS A 133 -13.45 -5.78 -9.41
N LEU A 134 -12.36 -5.68 -8.65
CA LEU A 134 -12.40 -5.27 -7.25
C LEU A 134 -12.92 -3.84 -7.10
N ALA A 135 -12.49 -2.92 -7.98
CA ALA A 135 -12.99 -1.56 -7.99
C ALA A 135 -14.50 -1.49 -8.23
N GLU A 136 -15.01 -2.20 -9.24
CA GLU A 136 -16.46 -2.29 -9.52
C GLU A 136 -17.27 -2.85 -8.34
N GLN A 137 -16.66 -3.67 -7.50
CA GLN A 137 -17.32 -4.28 -6.34
C GLN A 137 -17.33 -3.37 -5.10
N TYR A 138 -16.28 -2.57 -4.89
CA TYR A 138 -16.03 -1.91 -3.60
C TYR A 138 -16.02 -0.37 -3.66
N ILE A 139 -15.93 0.23 -4.85
CA ILE A 139 -15.98 1.69 -5.07
C ILE A 139 -17.35 2.03 -5.67
#